data_AF-A0A162CMM1-F1
#
_entry.id   AF-A0A162CMM1-F1
#
_cell.length_a   1.000
_cell.length_b   1.000
_cell.length_c   1.000
_cell.angle_alpha   90.00
_cell.angle_beta   90.00
_cell.angle_gamma   90.00
#
_symmetry.space_group_name_H-M   'P 1'
#
loop_
_entity.id
_entity.type
_entity.pdbx_description
1 polymer ?
#
loop_
_entity_poly.entity_id
_entity_poly.type
_entity_poly.pdbx_seq_one_letter_code
_entity_poly.pdbx_strand_id
1 'polypeptide(L)'
;MELKIGRRLVRHYRPHDRVFLAGDAAHTHSPKGGQGMNVSIQDAYNLIWKLGAVITNGAQPTILETYETERRPVAKQLMTLDSRLVRAYEDEENDNSSGIYEVREQYAGFMAGIDITYPHSTLVTQGEEDGATNFAKNLRLGMRLPSFLVVYQCDGVPIHLAKRLVSDGPWRLLVFSGDLRQPERMNALAHFAETFSRCSHLMNLQGIQVPKGRCPILELLLIQSSPRSAVNLLDLPELFHPFDHLTGWDYWKAFADDRDQAYKGYGIDKNGPGCLVLCRPDQHVAWIGSMENTSELDSYFSSIFGRSS
;
A
#
# COMPACT_ATOMS: atom_id res chain seq x y z
N MET A 1 -23.21 30.58 -15.02
CA MET A 1 -23.16 30.40 -13.56
C MET A 1 -21.68 30.34 -13.18
N GLU A 2 -21.12 31.43 -12.65
CA GLU A 2 -19.70 31.51 -12.30
C GLU A 2 -19.48 30.93 -10.90
N LEU A 3 -18.83 29.77 -10.81
CA LEU A 3 -18.42 29.18 -9.53
C LEU A 3 -17.21 29.94 -8.96
N LYS A 4 -17.45 30.92 -8.08
CA LYS A 4 -16.40 31.63 -7.33
C LYS A 4 -16.03 30.86 -6.06
N ILE A 5 -15.31 29.75 -6.18
CA ILE A 5 -14.72 29.04 -5.03
C ILE A 5 -13.29 29.53 -4.84
N GLY A 6 -13.03 30.18 -3.70
CA GLY A 6 -11.68 30.57 -3.29
C GLY A 6 -10.89 29.41 -2.68
N ARG A 7 -9.56 29.45 -2.78
CA ARG A 7 -8.65 28.48 -2.14
C ARG A 7 -8.65 28.69 -0.63
N ARG A 8 -8.96 27.65 0.15
CA ARG A 8 -8.95 27.68 1.62
C ARG A 8 -8.45 26.37 2.19
N LEU A 9 -7.64 26.41 3.23
CA LEU A 9 -7.13 25.24 3.95
C LEU A 9 -7.34 25.43 5.45
N VAL A 10 -7.92 24.45 6.12
CA VAL A 10 -8.00 24.44 7.58
C VAL A 10 -6.61 24.29 8.20
N ARG A 11 -6.42 24.87 9.39
CA ARG A 11 -5.13 24.76 10.11
C ARG A 11 -4.86 23.32 10.54
N HIS A 12 -5.90 22.62 10.99
CA HIS A 12 -5.84 21.25 11.49
C HIS A 12 -6.96 20.43 10.85
N TYR A 13 -6.61 19.23 10.38
CA TYR A 13 -7.52 18.20 9.89
C TYR A 13 -8.14 17.44 11.06
N ARG A 14 -7.47 17.48 12.22
CA ARG A 14 -7.95 16.95 13.50
C ARG A 14 -8.04 18.09 14.53
N PRO A 15 -8.99 19.03 14.39
CA PRO A 15 -9.09 20.20 15.27
C PRO A 15 -9.30 19.85 16.75
N HIS A 16 -9.91 18.68 17.01
CA HIS A 16 -10.03 18.08 18.32
C HIS A 16 -9.74 16.59 18.21
N ASP A 17 -9.23 15.98 19.27
CA ASP A 17 -8.79 14.58 19.33
C ASP A 17 -9.73 13.58 18.60
N ARG A 18 -11.05 13.76 18.70
CA ARG A 18 -12.04 12.84 18.10
C ARG A 18 -12.79 13.40 16.89
N VAL A 19 -12.47 14.62 16.45
CA VAL A 19 -13.16 15.29 15.34
C VAL A 19 -12.21 15.42 14.16
N PHE A 20 -12.64 14.94 13.00
CA PHE A 20 -11.87 14.94 11.76
C PHE A 20 -12.60 15.70 10.67
N LEU A 21 -11.85 16.44 9.86
CA LEU A 21 -12.34 17.13 8.67
C LEU A 21 -11.74 16.47 7.43
N ALA A 22 -12.55 16.22 6.40
CA ALA A 22 -12.14 15.62 5.14
C ALA A 22 -12.78 16.33 3.95
N GLY A 23 -12.09 16.34 2.81
CA GLY A 23 -12.56 16.98 1.58
C GLY A 23 -12.85 18.47 1.72
N ASP A 24 -13.93 18.94 1.11
CA ASP A 24 -14.32 20.36 1.08
C ASP A 24 -14.47 21.01 2.47
N ALA A 25 -14.73 20.23 3.52
CA ALA A 25 -14.74 20.72 4.89
C ALA A 25 -13.35 21.11 5.42
N ALA A 26 -12.29 20.51 4.86
CA ALA A 26 -10.89 20.76 5.21
C ALA A 26 -10.17 21.64 4.17
N HIS A 27 -10.49 21.50 2.89
CA HIS A 27 -9.83 22.25 1.83
C HIS A 27 -10.76 22.53 0.65
N THR A 28 -10.74 23.76 0.13
CA THR A 28 -11.43 24.13 -1.11
C THR A 28 -10.43 24.71 -2.09
N HIS A 29 -10.67 24.54 -3.38
CA HIS A 29 -9.83 25.07 -4.47
C HIS A 29 -10.70 25.39 -5.70
N SER A 30 -10.10 25.95 -6.74
CA SER A 30 -10.85 26.23 -7.96
C SER A 30 -11.27 24.91 -8.67
N PRO A 31 -12.36 24.91 -9.44
CA PRO A 31 -12.77 23.74 -10.21
C PRO A 31 -11.87 23.46 -11.42
N LYS A 32 -10.97 24.40 -11.80
CA LYS A 32 -10.19 24.33 -13.04
C LYS A 32 -9.26 23.12 -13.12
N GLY A 33 -8.86 22.54 -11.97
CA GLY A 33 -8.01 21.35 -11.91
C GLY A 33 -8.77 20.01 -11.92
N GLY A 34 -10.09 19.99 -11.71
CA GLY A 34 -10.89 18.76 -11.68
C GLY A 34 -10.56 17.76 -10.56
N GLN A 35 -9.76 18.15 -9.55
CA GLN A 35 -9.21 17.22 -8.55
C GLN A 35 -9.95 17.18 -7.21
N GLY A 36 -10.93 18.05 -6.97
CA GLY A 36 -11.50 18.22 -5.62
C GLY A 36 -12.20 16.99 -5.10
N MET A 37 -13.02 16.36 -5.93
CA MET A 37 -13.67 15.11 -5.55
C MET A 37 -12.64 13.99 -5.32
N ASN A 38 -11.63 13.85 -6.18
CA ASN A 38 -10.62 12.79 -6.06
C ASN A 38 -9.83 12.92 -4.76
N VAL A 39 -9.33 14.12 -4.44
CA VAL A 39 -8.55 14.34 -3.22
C VAL A 39 -9.43 14.22 -1.97
N SER A 40 -10.69 14.68 -2.04
CA SER A 40 -11.66 14.51 -0.95
C SER A 40 -11.96 13.05 -0.63
N ILE A 41 -12.18 12.22 -1.67
CA ILE A 41 -12.38 10.78 -1.49
C ILE A 41 -11.12 10.14 -0.90
N GLN A 42 -9.93 10.53 -1.36
CA GLN A 42 -8.67 10.01 -0.85
C GLN A 42 -8.41 10.39 0.62
N ASP A 43 -8.89 11.54 1.08
CA ASP A 43 -8.84 11.89 2.51
C ASP A 43 -9.65 10.91 3.35
N ALA A 44 -10.91 10.66 2.94
CA ALA A 44 -11.77 9.70 3.63
C ALA A 44 -11.19 8.27 3.55
N TYR A 45 -10.68 7.87 2.39
CA TYR A 45 -10.07 6.57 2.16
C TYR A 45 -8.84 6.32 3.07
N ASN A 46 -8.01 7.35 3.28
CA ASN A 46 -6.88 7.29 4.21
C ASN A 46 -7.31 7.25 5.68
N LEU A 47 -8.37 7.98 6.06
CA LEU A 47 -8.83 8.06 7.45
C LEU A 47 -9.58 6.80 7.90
N ILE A 48 -10.45 6.26 7.04
CA ILE A 48 -11.47 5.27 7.45
C ILE A 48 -10.85 3.97 7.96
N TRP A 49 -9.78 3.48 7.33
CA TRP A 49 -9.13 2.24 7.76
C TRP A 49 -8.40 2.42 9.09
N LYS A 50 -7.84 3.62 9.36
CA LYS A 50 -7.18 3.94 10.63
C LYS A 50 -8.19 3.97 11.77
N LEU A 51 -9.34 4.60 11.54
CA LEU A 51 -10.45 4.58 12.48
C LEU A 51 -10.94 3.15 12.73
N GLY A 52 -11.15 2.36 11.67
CA GLY A 52 -11.51 0.95 11.78
C GLY A 52 -10.49 0.18 12.62
N ALA A 53 -9.20 0.31 12.34
CA ALA A 53 -8.15 -0.37 13.07
C ALA A 53 -8.13 -0.02 14.58
N VAL A 54 -8.34 1.26 14.94
CA VAL A 54 -8.40 1.69 16.35
C VAL A 54 -9.67 1.17 17.04
N ILE A 55 -10.82 1.25 16.37
CA ILE A 55 -12.12 0.90 16.97
C ILE A 55 -12.30 -0.60 17.11
N THR A 56 -11.90 -1.39 16.10
CA THR A 56 -12.23 -2.83 16.03
C THR A 56 -11.04 -3.74 16.28
N ASN A 57 -9.82 -3.29 15.99
CA ASN A 57 -8.64 -4.16 15.89
C ASN A 57 -7.56 -3.85 16.95
N GLY A 58 -7.80 -2.90 17.85
CA GLY A 58 -6.88 -2.57 18.94
C GLY A 58 -5.64 -1.79 18.53
N ALA A 59 -5.65 -1.13 17.36
CA ALA A 59 -4.56 -0.25 16.99
C ALA A 59 -4.44 0.94 17.95
N GLN A 60 -3.21 1.38 18.22
CA GLN A 60 -2.91 2.53 19.06
C GLN A 60 -3.52 3.80 18.46
N PRO A 61 -4.25 4.62 19.25
CA PRO A 61 -4.88 5.84 18.75
C PRO A 61 -3.92 6.84 18.11
N THR A 62 -2.63 6.77 18.42
CA THR A 62 -1.56 7.60 17.84
C THR A 62 -1.48 7.48 16.32
N ILE A 63 -1.92 6.36 15.72
CA ILE A 63 -1.96 6.25 14.26
C ILE A 63 -2.91 7.27 13.61
N LEU A 64 -3.90 7.80 14.35
CA LEU A 64 -4.83 8.80 13.82
C LEU A 64 -4.16 10.17 13.60
N GLU A 65 -3.03 10.43 14.26
CA GLU A 65 -2.23 11.65 14.02
C GLU A 65 -1.66 11.66 12.60
N THR A 66 -1.38 10.49 12.04
CA THR A 66 -0.85 10.36 10.66
C THR A 66 -1.84 10.87 9.62
N TYR A 67 -3.14 10.93 9.89
CA TYR A 67 -4.10 11.46 8.92
C TYR A 67 -3.77 12.91 8.53
N GLU A 68 -3.46 13.76 9.51
CA GLU A 68 -3.11 15.15 9.24
C GLU A 68 -1.73 15.26 8.57
N THR A 69 -0.74 14.53 9.08
CA THR A 69 0.63 14.60 8.54
C THR A 69 0.75 14.02 7.14
N GLU A 70 -0.14 13.11 6.75
CA GLU A 70 -0.20 12.55 5.40
C GLU A 70 -1.05 13.38 4.44
N ARG A 71 -2.25 13.81 4.85
CA ARG A 71 -3.25 14.38 3.92
C ARG A 71 -3.20 15.89 3.77
N ARG A 72 -2.81 16.62 4.83
CA ARG A 72 -2.68 18.09 4.74
C ARG A 72 -1.59 18.53 3.76
N PRO A 73 -0.41 17.88 3.67
CA PRO A 73 0.58 18.19 2.62
C PRO A 73 0.05 17.97 1.21
N VAL A 74 -0.74 16.91 0.97
CA VAL A 74 -1.37 16.63 -0.34
C VAL A 74 -2.31 17.76 -0.74
N ALA A 75 -3.15 18.26 0.19
CA ALA A 75 -4.01 19.40 -0.10
C ALA A 75 -3.22 20.70 -0.37
N LYS A 76 -2.08 20.92 0.30
CA LYS A 76 -1.19 22.05 -0.03
C LYS A 76 -0.58 21.92 -1.43
N GLN A 77 -0.19 20.71 -1.83
CA GLN A 77 0.30 20.45 -3.19
C GLN A 77 -0.80 20.70 -4.22
N LEU A 78 -2.04 20.30 -3.94
CA LEU A 78 -3.20 20.60 -4.76
C LEU A 78 -3.44 22.11 -4.92
N MET A 79 -3.33 22.88 -3.84
CA MET A 79 -3.45 24.34 -3.91
C MET A 79 -2.33 24.96 -4.75
N THR A 80 -1.11 24.41 -4.67
CA THR A 80 0.01 24.87 -5.51
C THR A 80 -0.27 24.61 -6.98
N LEU A 81 -0.74 23.41 -7.33
CA LEU A 81 -1.17 23.07 -8.69
C LEU A 81 -2.29 23.99 -9.18
N ASP A 82 -3.34 24.17 -8.39
CA ASP A 82 -4.47 25.05 -8.71
C ASP A 82 -4.00 26.49 -8.99
N SER A 83 -3.06 26.98 -8.18
CA SER A 83 -2.43 28.30 -8.35
C SER A 83 -1.71 28.44 -9.68
N ARG A 84 -0.96 27.41 -10.08
CA ARG A 84 -0.19 27.41 -11.34
C ARG A 84 -1.10 27.30 -12.55
N LEU A 85 -2.13 26.44 -12.48
CA LEU A 85 -3.11 26.31 -13.54
C LEU A 85 -3.87 27.61 -13.76
N VAL A 86 -4.38 28.26 -12.71
CA VAL A 86 -5.10 29.53 -12.82
C VAL A 86 -4.25 30.59 -13.54
N ARG A 87 -2.96 30.72 -13.16
CA ARG A 87 -2.04 31.64 -13.84
C ARG A 87 -1.82 31.28 -15.31
N ALA A 88 -1.57 30.01 -15.61
CA ALA A 88 -1.37 29.57 -16.99
C ALA A 88 -2.62 29.83 -17.87
N TYR A 89 -3.83 29.69 -17.32
CA TYR A 89 -5.07 30.06 -18.01
C TYR A 89 -5.19 31.57 -18.26
N GLU A 90 -4.82 32.40 -17.28
CA GLU A 90 -4.82 33.86 -17.42
C GLU A 90 -3.76 34.32 -18.45
N ASP A 91 -2.61 33.67 -18.48
CA ASP A 91 -1.53 33.97 -19.42
C ASP A 91 -1.89 33.53 -20.86
N GLU A 92 -2.57 32.39 -21.05
CA GLU A 92 -3.04 31.93 -22.37
C GLU A 92 -4.14 32.84 -22.98
N GLU A 93 -4.98 33.48 -22.16
CA GLU A 93 -5.94 34.48 -22.64
C GLU A 93 -5.24 35.76 -23.14
N ASN A 94 -4.02 36.02 -22.67
CA ASN A 94 -3.26 37.24 -22.96
C ASN A 94 -2.14 37.05 -24.01
N ASP A 95 -1.62 35.83 -24.18
CA ASP A 95 -0.61 35.47 -25.18
C ASP A 95 -0.73 33.98 -25.55
N ASN A 96 -0.46 33.62 -26.81
CA ASN A 96 -0.75 32.32 -27.40
C ASN A 96 0.27 31.23 -26.99
N SER A 97 0.59 31.15 -25.69
CA SER A 97 1.63 30.31 -25.09
C SER A 97 1.11 28.92 -24.68
N SER A 98 2.00 27.94 -24.49
CA SER A 98 1.68 26.54 -24.14
C SER A 98 1.71 26.24 -22.63
N GLY A 99 1.66 27.25 -21.76
CA GLY A 99 1.94 27.12 -20.34
C GLY A 99 1.04 26.13 -19.58
N ILE A 100 -0.19 25.90 -20.05
CA ILE A 100 -1.09 24.92 -19.42
C ILE A 100 -0.58 23.49 -19.59
N TYR A 101 -0.05 23.16 -20.78
CA TYR A 101 0.45 21.82 -21.06
C TYR A 101 1.66 21.49 -20.20
N GLU A 102 2.58 22.44 -20.02
CA GLU A 102 3.76 22.27 -19.17
C GLU A 102 3.38 22.03 -17.71
N VAL A 103 2.41 22.80 -17.17
CA VAL A 103 1.92 22.60 -15.81
C VAL A 103 1.23 21.23 -15.68
N ARG A 104 0.43 20.81 -16.67
CA ARG A 104 -0.22 19.49 -16.64
C ARG A 104 0.76 18.35 -16.72
N GLU A 105 1.80 18.46 -17.55
CA GLU A 105 2.86 17.46 -17.68
C GLU A 105 3.64 17.34 -16.38
N GLN A 106 4.05 18.48 -15.79
CA GLN A 106 4.77 18.52 -14.52
C GLN A 106 4.00 17.86 -13.36
N TYR A 107 2.67 17.98 -13.36
CA TYR A 107 1.81 17.46 -12.28
C TYR A 107 0.99 16.23 -12.70
N ALA A 108 1.30 15.59 -13.82
CA ALA A 108 0.49 14.50 -14.38
C ALA A 108 0.29 13.35 -13.38
N GLY A 109 1.35 12.92 -12.71
CA GLY A 109 1.28 11.86 -11.69
C GLY A 109 0.43 12.23 -10.47
N PHE A 110 0.49 13.50 -10.04
CA PHE A 110 -0.35 14.03 -8.96
C PHE A 110 -1.81 14.12 -9.37
N MET A 111 -2.10 14.62 -10.58
CA MET A 111 -3.45 14.71 -11.14
C MET A 111 -4.08 13.33 -11.38
N ALA A 112 -3.27 12.33 -11.69
CA ALA A 112 -3.70 10.93 -11.77
C ALA A 112 -3.89 10.28 -10.38
N GLY A 113 -3.44 10.93 -9.29
CA GLY A 113 -3.55 10.43 -7.92
C GLY A 113 -2.59 9.27 -7.59
N ILE A 114 -1.59 9.01 -8.44
CA ILE A 114 -0.67 7.87 -8.30
C ILE A 114 0.70 8.25 -7.74
N ASP A 115 1.05 9.53 -7.76
CA ASP A 115 2.38 10.03 -7.36
C ASP A 115 2.42 10.60 -5.94
N ILE A 116 1.42 10.26 -5.11
CA ILE A 116 1.44 10.60 -3.68
C ILE A 116 2.41 9.66 -2.98
N THR A 117 3.35 10.26 -2.24
CA THR A 117 4.29 9.55 -1.37
C THR A 117 4.22 10.16 0.03
N TYR A 118 3.78 9.38 1.00
CA TYR A 118 3.66 9.82 2.39
C TYR A 118 5.04 9.90 3.08
N PRO A 119 5.23 10.89 3.97
CA PRO A 119 6.47 11.01 4.73
C PRO A 119 6.59 9.90 5.77
N HIS A 120 7.81 9.73 6.29
CA HIS A 120 8.09 8.85 7.43
C HIS A 120 7.15 9.14 8.61
N SER A 121 6.60 8.06 9.19
CA SER A 121 5.72 8.09 10.35
C SER A 121 5.65 6.70 11.00
N THR A 122 4.84 6.53 12.04
CA THR A 122 4.54 5.21 12.62
C THR A 122 3.98 4.22 11.59
N LEU A 123 3.36 4.69 10.51
CA LEU A 123 2.77 3.82 9.46
C LEU A 123 3.66 3.63 8.23
N VAL A 124 4.72 4.43 8.07
CA VAL A 124 5.64 4.38 6.93
C VAL A 124 7.04 4.43 7.48
N THR A 125 7.78 3.34 7.41
CA THR A 125 9.11 3.24 8.03
C THR A 125 10.11 4.16 7.35
N GLN A 126 11.20 4.45 8.06
CA GLN A 126 12.29 5.23 7.50
C GLN A 126 13.02 4.32 6.51
N GLY A 127 13.22 4.82 5.29
CA GLY A 127 14.14 4.15 4.38
C GLY A 127 15.53 4.33 4.96
N GLU A 128 16.20 3.25 5.35
CA GLU A 128 17.65 3.29 5.44
C GLU A 128 18.15 3.70 4.06
N GLU A 129 18.93 4.79 3.98
CA GLU A 129 19.43 5.36 2.72
C GLU A 129 20.18 4.34 1.84
N ASP A 130 20.56 3.18 2.39
CA ASP A 130 21.30 2.12 1.70
C ASP A 130 20.73 0.69 1.86
N GLY A 131 19.56 0.45 2.48
CA GLY A 131 19.15 -0.90 2.92
C GLY A 131 17.84 -1.44 2.33
N ALA A 132 16.72 -0.88 2.75
CA ALA A 132 15.38 -1.41 2.47
C ALA A 132 14.97 -1.29 0.99
N THR A 133 15.38 -0.23 0.30
CA THR A 133 15.09 -0.02 -1.13
C THR A 133 15.96 -0.88 -2.05
N ASN A 134 17.06 -1.48 -1.57
CA ASN A 134 17.89 -2.36 -2.38
C ASN A 134 17.15 -3.61 -2.86
N PHE A 135 16.19 -4.08 -2.06
CA PHE A 135 15.41 -5.25 -2.38
C PHE A 135 14.36 -5.01 -3.48
N ALA A 136 13.85 -3.78 -3.58
CA ALA A 136 12.82 -3.38 -4.54
C ALA A 136 13.08 -1.95 -5.03
N LYS A 137 13.99 -1.81 -6.01
CA LYS A 137 14.61 -0.55 -6.41
C LYS A 137 13.64 0.51 -6.95
N ASN A 138 12.49 0.08 -7.47
CA ASN A 138 11.49 0.99 -8.02
C ASN A 138 10.37 1.31 -7.01
N LEU A 139 10.44 0.78 -5.79
CA LEU A 139 9.51 1.09 -4.72
C LEU A 139 10.12 2.10 -3.75
N ARG A 140 9.34 3.13 -3.46
CA ARG A 140 9.63 4.12 -2.41
C ARG A 140 8.66 3.88 -1.26
N LEU A 141 9.16 3.93 -0.03
CA LEU A 141 8.30 3.89 1.15
C LEU A 141 7.33 5.08 1.11
N GLY A 142 6.08 4.83 1.49
CA GLY A 142 5.00 5.80 1.49
C GLY A 142 4.31 5.99 0.14
N MET A 143 4.80 5.41 -0.96
CA MET A 143 4.16 5.56 -2.28
C MET A 143 2.95 4.62 -2.44
N ARG A 144 2.00 4.97 -3.31
CA ARG A 144 0.98 4.03 -3.77
C ARG A 144 1.64 2.85 -4.51
N LEU A 145 1.37 1.61 -4.10
CA LEU A 145 1.95 0.42 -4.75
C LEU A 145 1.51 0.32 -6.23
N PRO A 146 2.43 0.39 -7.22
CA PRO A 146 2.08 0.19 -8.62
C PRO A 146 1.48 -1.19 -8.87
N SER A 147 0.57 -1.33 -9.84
CA SER A 147 -0.05 -2.63 -10.13
C SER A 147 0.52 -3.26 -11.39
N PHE A 148 1.11 -4.45 -11.25
CA PHE A 148 1.56 -5.27 -12.37
C PHE A 148 0.66 -6.50 -12.57
N LEU A 149 0.74 -7.11 -13.75
CA LEU A 149 0.08 -8.39 -14.00
C LEU A 149 0.84 -9.52 -13.29
N VAL A 150 0.09 -10.37 -12.63
CA VAL A 150 0.53 -11.65 -12.07
C VAL A 150 -0.49 -12.72 -12.45
N VAL A 151 -0.11 -13.98 -12.34
CA VAL A 151 -0.97 -15.12 -12.71
C VAL A 151 -1.28 -15.92 -11.46
N TYR A 152 -2.55 -16.22 -11.20
CA TYR A 152 -2.90 -17.13 -10.10
C TYR A 152 -2.21 -18.49 -10.27
N GLN A 153 -1.62 -19.01 -9.20
CA GLN A 153 -0.94 -20.30 -9.25
C GLN A 153 -1.94 -21.44 -9.53
N CYS A 154 -3.13 -21.36 -8.93
CA CYS A 154 -4.15 -22.41 -8.98
C CYS A 154 -4.79 -22.61 -10.37
N ASP A 155 -5.23 -21.56 -11.04
CA ASP A 155 -6.03 -21.63 -12.27
C ASP A 155 -5.35 -21.02 -13.50
N GLY A 156 -4.22 -20.32 -13.34
CA GLY A 156 -3.51 -19.68 -14.44
C GLY A 156 -4.18 -18.40 -14.95
N VAL A 157 -5.16 -17.83 -14.25
CA VAL A 157 -5.83 -16.60 -14.67
C VAL A 157 -4.92 -15.38 -14.40
N PRO A 158 -4.62 -14.55 -15.42
CA PRO A 158 -3.86 -13.33 -15.22
C PRO A 158 -4.73 -12.24 -14.58
N ILE A 159 -4.19 -11.58 -13.56
CA ILE A 159 -4.83 -10.45 -12.88
C ILE A 159 -3.84 -9.31 -12.66
N HIS A 160 -4.34 -8.08 -12.58
CA HIS A 160 -3.58 -6.98 -11.99
C HIS A 160 -3.56 -7.15 -10.48
N LEU A 161 -2.38 -7.08 -9.86
CA LEU A 161 -2.22 -7.31 -8.42
C LEU A 161 -3.13 -6.41 -7.56
N ALA A 162 -3.40 -5.17 -7.99
CA ALA A 162 -4.31 -4.27 -7.29
C ALA A 162 -5.74 -4.83 -7.11
N LYS A 163 -6.18 -5.77 -7.95
CA LYS A 163 -7.47 -6.46 -7.77
C LYS A 163 -7.50 -7.33 -6.50
N ARG A 164 -6.34 -7.76 -6.00
CA ARG A 164 -6.22 -8.53 -4.75
C ARG A 164 -6.06 -7.63 -3.52
N LEU A 165 -5.72 -6.37 -3.72
CA LEU A 165 -5.55 -5.35 -2.67
C LEU A 165 -6.89 -4.64 -2.41
N VAL A 166 -7.94 -5.42 -2.14
CA VAL A 166 -9.28 -4.89 -1.85
C VAL A 166 -9.24 -4.09 -0.55
N SER A 167 -10.08 -3.06 -0.45
CA SER A 167 -10.11 -2.16 0.70
C SER A 167 -11.01 -2.72 1.81
N ASP A 168 -10.58 -3.82 2.42
CA ASP A 168 -11.34 -4.58 3.41
C ASP A 168 -10.79 -4.42 4.85
N GLY A 169 -9.70 -3.67 5.03
CA GLY A 169 -9.10 -3.39 6.34
C GLY A 169 -7.77 -4.10 6.63
N PRO A 170 -7.51 -5.34 6.15
CA PRO A 170 -6.20 -5.95 6.33
C PRO A 170 -5.06 -5.26 5.58
N TRP A 171 -3.89 -5.33 6.19
CA TRP A 171 -2.59 -5.07 5.59
C TRP A 171 -2.20 -6.23 4.68
N ARG A 172 -1.45 -5.95 3.61
CA ARG A 172 -1.02 -6.94 2.63
C ARG A 172 0.49 -7.09 2.66
N LEU A 173 0.97 -8.25 3.11
CA LEU A 173 2.38 -8.62 3.02
C LEU A 173 2.61 -9.40 1.72
N LEU A 174 3.25 -8.75 0.77
CA LEU A 174 3.64 -9.36 -0.50
C LEU A 174 5.00 -10.04 -0.31
N VAL A 175 5.04 -11.35 -0.51
CA VAL A 175 6.24 -12.18 -0.35
C VAL A 175 6.79 -12.50 -1.72
N PHE A 176 7.96 -11.97 -2.05
CA PHE A 176 8.66 -12.22 -3.31
C PHE A 176 9.76 -13.26 -3.07
N SER A 177 9.51 -14.51 -3.45
CA SER A 177 10.40 -15.65 -3.15
C SER A 177 11.51 -15.89 -4.18
N GLY A 178 11.45 -15.24 -5.33
CA GLY A 178 12.28 -15.55 -6.50
C GLY A 178 11.87 -16.85 -7.19
N ASP A 179 12.84 -17.47 -7.88
CA ASP A 179 12.64 -18.69 -8.66
C ASP A 179 12.71 -19.95 -7.77
N LEU A 180 11.54 -20.48 -7.41
CA LEU A 180 11.34 -21.68 -6.59
C LEU A 180 11.79 -22.99 -7.23
N ARG A 181 12.24 -23.00 -8.50
CA ARG A 181 12.95 -24.15 -9.08
C ARG A 181 14.32 -24.37 -8.42
N GLN A 182 14.86 -23.32 -7.81
CA GLN A 182 16.12 -23.37 -7.07
C GLN A 182 15.83 -23.85 -5.63
N PRO A 183 16.44 -24.97 -5.17
CA PRO A 183 16.20 -25.50 -3.84
C PRO A 183 16.49 -24.49 -2.72
N GLU A 184 17.49 -23.63 -2.90
CA GLU A 184 17.86 -22.59 -1.93
C GLU A 184 16.71 -21.59 -1.71
N ARG A 185 15.97 -21.24 -2.78
CA ARG A 185 14.84 -20.32 -2.72
C ARG A 185 13.62 -20.97 -2.04
N MET A 186 13.33 -22.23 -2.37
CA MET A 186 12.26 -22.99 -1.69
C MET A 186 12.55 -23.16 -0.19
N ASN A 187 13.81 -23.48 0.17
CA ASN A 187 14.22 -23.59 1.57
C ASN A 187 14.11 -22.25 2.31
N ALA A 188 14.48 -21.13 1.68
CA ALA A 188 14.31 -19.81 2.26
C ALA A 188 12.82 -19.46 2.49
N LEU A 189 11.95 -19.78 1.53
CA LEU A 189 10.49 -19.59 1.68
C LEU A 189 9.91 -20.45 2.81
N ALA A 190 10.32 -21.72 2.91
CA ALA A 190 9.90 -22.61 3.98
C ALA A 190 10.39 -22.11 5.35
N HIS A 191 11.64 -21.66 5.44
CA HIS A 191 12.20 -21.11 6.67
C HIS A 191 11.48 -19.82 7.11
N PHE A 192 11.16 -18.94 6.17
CA PHE A 192 10.33 -17.75 6.43
C PHE A 192 8.95 -18.17 6.97
N ALA A 193 8.27 -19.11 6.31
CA ALA A 193 6.95 -19.55 6.72
C ALA A 193 6.94 -20.18 8.14
N GLU A 194 7.96 -20.97 8.46
CA GLU A 194 8.15 -21.54 9.80
C GLU A 194 8.41 -20.45 10.86
N THR A 195 9.31 -19.51 10.57
CA THR A 195 9.64 -18.40 11.48
C THR A 195 8.45 -17.49 11.72
N PHE A 196 7.70 -17.17 10.67
CA PHE A 196 6.44 -16.42 10.75
C PHE A 196 5.41 -17.16 11.62
N SER A 197 5.24 -18.46 11.40
CA SER A 197 4.29 -19.29 12.14
C SER A 197 4.63 -19.45 13.63
N ARG A 198 5.91 -19.36 13.99
CA ARG A 198 6.37 -19.36 15.38
C ARG A 198 6.16 -18.02 16.09
N CYS A 199 5.96 -16.94 15.35
CA CYS A 199 5.67 -15.62 15.91
C CYS A 199 4.18 -15.49 16.24
N SER A 200 3.82 -15.71 17.51
CA SER A 200 2.43 -15.70 17.97
C SER A 200 1.70 -14.38 17.66
N HIS A 201 2.39 -13.25 17.77
CA HIS A 201 1.82 -11.94 17.47
C HIS A 201 1.45 -11.80 15.99
N LEU A 202 2.38 -12.11 15.07
CA LEU A 202 2.10 -12.07 13.62
C LEU A 202 1.01 -13.06 13.20
N MET A 203 0.98 -14.26 13.80
CA MET A 203 -0.08 -15.24 13.57
C MET A 203 -1.45 -14.76 14.03
N ASN A 204 -1.51 -14.08 15.19
CA ASN A 204 -2.75 -13.46 15.68
C ASN A 204 -3.24 -12.37 14.73
N LEU A 205 -2.34 -11.57 14.15
CA LEU A 205 -2.70 -10.56 13.14
C LEU A 205 -3.20 -11.20 11.84
N GLN A 206 -2.62 -12.33 11.42
CA GLN A 206 -3.07 -13.04 10.23
C GLN A 206 -4.47 -13.65 10.39
N GLY A 207 -4.86 -13.93 11.63
CA GLY A 207 -6.22 -14.28 11.97
C GLY A 207 -6.68 -15.67 11.50
N ILE A 208 -5.75 -16.60 11.22
CA ILE A 208 -6.06 -17.99 10.82
C ILE A 208 -6.89 -18.74 11.88
N GLN A 209 -6.95 -18.25 13.12
CA GLN A 209 -7.68 -18.87 14.24
C GLN A 209 -8.64 -17.92 14.97
N VAL A 210 -9.21 -16.92 14.30
CA VAL A 210 -10.11 -15.98 14.98
C VAL A 210 -11.55 -16.51 15.02
N PRO A 211 -12.26 -16.45 16.16
CA PRO A 211 -13.68 -16.82 16.24
C PRO A 211 -14.52 -16.03 15.23
N LYS A 212 -15.60 -16.65 14.74
CA LYS A 212 -16.56 -16.06 13.78
C LYS A 212 -16.81 -14.57 14.05
N GLY A 213 -16.48 -13.71 13.08
CA GLY A 213 -16.89 -12.30 13.05
C GLY A 213 -15.78 -11.24 13.08
N ARG A 214 -14.50 -11.63 13.11
CA ARG A 214 -13.38 -10.67 12.96
C ARG A 214 -12.61 -10.92 11.67
N CYS A 215 -12.40 -9.86 10.89
CA CYS A 215 -11.54 -9.89 9.70
C CYS A 215 -10.06 -9.98 10.12
N PRO A 216 -9.20 -10.64 9.33
CA PRO A 216 -7.77 -10.64 9.60
C PRO A 216 -7.20 -9.22 9.50
N ILE A 217 -6.15 -8.93 10.29
CA ILE A 217 -5.42 -7.66 10.24
C ILE A 217 -4.32 -7.72 9.20
N LEU A 218 -3.76 -8.91 8.94
CA LEU A 218 -2.66 -9.13 8.00
C LEU A 218 -3.01 -10.26 7.04
N GLU A 219 -2.80 -10.06 5.75
CA GLU A 219 -2.93 -11.10 4.74
C GLU A 219 -1.62 -11.22 3.95
N LEU A 220 -1.17 -12.46 3.76
CA LEU A 220 0.05 -12.80 3.04
C LEU A 220 -0.30 -13.24 1.63
N LEU A 221 0.42 -12.70 0.64
CA LEU A 221 0.30 -13.07 -0.76
C LEU A 221 1.70 -13.41 -1.29
N LEU A 222 1.86 -14.61 -1.85
CA LEU A 222 3.11 -15.06 -2.45
C LEU A 222 3.16 -14.69 -3.93
N ILE A 223 4.25 -14.07 -4.37
CA ILE A 223 4.56 -13.80 -5.78
C ILE A 223 5.90 -14.45 -6.11
N GLN A 224 5.89 -15.60 -6.77
CA GLN A 224 7.08 -16.33 -7.22
C GLN A 224 7.43 -15.97 -8.68
N SER A 225 8.68 -16.16 -9.10
CA SER A 225 9.14 -15.84 -10.47
C SER A 225 9.45 -17.08 -11.35
N SER A 226 9.16 -18.28 -10.86
CA SER A 226 9.23 -19.51 -11.63
C SER A 226 8.12 -19.58 -12.67
N PRO A 227 8.32 -20.33 -13.77
CA PRO A 227 7.22 -20.72 -14.65
C PRO A 227 6.11 -21.40 -13.83
N ARG A 228 4.85 -20.98 -14.02
CA ARG A 228 3.71 -21.48 -13.21
C ARG A 228 3.65 -23.01 -13.16
N SER A 229 3.88 -23.66 -14.29
CA SER A 229 3.83 -25.12 -14.44
C SER A 229 4.94 -25.88 -13.71
N ALA A 230 6.00 -25.19 -13.30
CA ALA A 230 7.15 -25.81 -12.62
C ALA A 230 6.96 -25.95 -11.10
N VAL A 231 5.92 -25.34 -10.54
CA VAL A 231 5.66 -25.32 -9.09
C VAL A 231 4.25 -25.85 -8.83
N ASN A 232 4.11 -26.89 -8.01
CA ASN A 232 2.79 -27.30 -7.54
C ASN A 232 2.38 -26.40 -6.37
N LEU A 233 1.13 -25.93 -6.36
CA LEU A 233 0.62 -25.09 -5.27
C LEU A 233 0.71 -25.80 -3.92
N LEU A 234 0.39 -27.10 -3.88
CA LEU A 234 0.33 -27.87 -2.63
C LEU A 234 1.72 -28.21 -2.07
N ASP A 235 2.78 -28.01 -2.86
CA ASP A 235 4.17 -28.18 -2.41
C ASP A 235 4.69 -26.92 -1.69
N LEU A 236 3.95 -25.80 -1.77
CA LEU A 236 4.30 -24.56 -1.05
C LEU A 236 4.02 -24.72 0.45
N PRO A 237 4.56 -23.83 1.31
CA PRO A 237 4.17 -23.79 2.72
C PRO A 237 2.67 -23.50 2.89
N GLU A 238 1.99 -24.20 3.81
CA GLU A 238 0.55 -24.03 4.11
C GLU A 238 0.17 -22.58 4.46
N LEU A 239 1.12 -21.75 4.86
CA LEU A 239 0.92 -20.31 5.07
C LEU A 239 0.33 -19.61 3.82
N PHE A 240 0.63 -20.11 2.62
CA PHE A 240 0.17 -19.60 1.32
C PHE A 240 -0.94 -20.43 0.68
N HIS A 241 -1.42 -21.44 1.38
CA HIS A 241 -2.62 -22.19 1.04
C HIS A 241 -3.17 -22.81 2.34
N PRO A 242 -3.72 -22.02 3.28
CA PRO A 242 -4.18 -22.59 4.54
C PRO A 242 -5.36 -23.55 4.30
N PHE A 243 -5.40 -24.65 5.06
CA PHE A 243 -6.54 -25.56 5.07
C PHE A 243 -7.57 -25.11 6.10
N ASP A 244 -8.84 -25.04 5.68
CA ASP A 244 -9.98 -25.00 6.58
C ASP A 244 -10.85 -26.24 6.41
N HIS A 245 -11.33 -26.78 7.53
CA HIS A 245 -12.16 -27.98 7.56
C HIS A 245 -13.54 -27.83 6.88
N LEU A 246 -14.05 -26.61 6.71
CA LEU A 246 -15.35 -26.35 6.06
C LEU A 246 -15.17 -25.94 4.60
N THR A 247 -14.21 -25.06 4.31
CA THR A 247 -14.02 -24.49 2.97
C THR A 247 -12.92 -25.17 2.16
N GLY A 248 -12.13 -26.06 2.77
CA GLY A 248 -10.98 -26.71 2.15
C GLY A 248 -9.75 -25.80 2.07
N TRP A 249 -8.88 -26.08 1.11
CA TRP A 249 -7.67 -25.30 0.85
C TRP A 249 -7.99 -23.91 0.26
N ASP A 250 -7.28 -22.88 0.71
CA ASP A 250 -7.31 -21.56 0.08
C ASP A 250 -6.34 -21.51 -1.11
N TYR A 251 -6.89 -21.36 -2.32
CA TYR A 251 -6.15 -21.35 -3.58
C TYR A 251 -5.74 -19.95 -4.06
N TRP A 252 -6.10 -18.87 -3.36
CA TRP A 252 -6.05 -17.49 -3.88
C TRP A 252 -4.98 -16.61 -3.24
N LYS A 253 -3.98 -17.21 -2.59
CA LYS A 253 -2.85 -16.52 -1.95
C LYS A 253 -1.52 -16.62 -2.69
N ALA A 254 -1.41 -17.45 -3.73
CA ALA A 254 -0.15 -17.64 -4.47
C ALA A 254 -0.27 -17.25 -5.95
N PHE A 255 0.76 -16.59 -6.45
CA PHE A 255 0.85 -16.03 -7.79
C PHE A 255 2.21 -16.32 -8.44
N ALA A 256 2.22 -16.51 -9.75
CA ALA A 256 3.40 -16.55 -10.59
C ALA A 256 3.56 -15.24 -11.37
N ASP A 257 4.77 -14.69 -11.41
CA ASP A 257 5.17 -13.63 -12.34
C ASP A 257 5.80 -14.22 -13.61
N ASP A 258 5.05 -15.09 -14.29
CA ASP A 258 5.50 -15.82 -15.49
C ASP A 258 5.84 -14.90 -16.68
N ARG A 259 5.46 -13.63 -16.61
CA ARG A 259 5.70 -12.60 -17.65
C ARG A 259 6.74 -11.55 -17.24
N ASP A 260 7.42 -11.74 -16.12
CA ASP A 260 8.47 -10.85 -15.59
C ASP A 260 8.02 -9.37 -15.56
N GLN A 261 6.78 -9.13 -15.12
CA GLN A 261 6.21 -7.77 -15.00
C GLN A 261 6.34 -7.24 -13.58
N ALA A 262 5.97 -8.05 -12.58
CA ALA A 262 5.98 -7.61 -11.19
C ALA A 262 7.41 -7.46 -10.64
N TYR A 263 8.27 -8.45 -10.81
CA TYR A 263 9.67 -8.41 -10.36
C TYR A 263 10.41 -7.24 -11.02
N LYS A 264 10.38 -7.18 -12.36
CA LYS A 264 10.98 -6.06 -13.11
C LYS A 264 10.36 -4.72 -12.74
N GLY A 265 9.04 -4.66 -12.62
CA GLY A 265 8.29 -3.44 -12.31
C GLY A 265 8.64 -2.86 -10.95
N TYR A 266 8.75 -3.71 -9.93
CA TYR A 266 9.18 -3.31 -8.58
C TYR A 266 10.70 -3.20 -8.43
N GLY A 267 11.49 -3.64 -9.42
CA GLY A 267 12.95 -3.62 -9.36
C GLY A 267 13.53 -4.64 -8.39
N ILE A 268 12.89 -5.81 -8.30
CA ILE A 268 13.27 -6.94 -7.44
C ILE A 268 14.09 -7.93 -8.27
N ASP A 269 15.22 -8.38 -7.74
CA ASP A 269 16.05 -9.41 -8.38
C ASP A 269 15.42 -10.80 -8.21
N LYS A 270 14.99 -11.41 -9.32
CA LYS A 270 14.39 -12.75 -9.34
C LYS A 270 15.34 -13.87 -8.94
N ASN A 271 16.65 -13.64 -9.06
CA ASN A 271 17.70 -14.57 -8.62
C ASN A 271 18.27 -14.20 -7.25
N GLY A 272 17.79 -13.10 -6.66
CA GLY A 272 18.26 -12.60 -5.39
C GLY A 272 17.69 -13.34 -4.18
N PRO A 273 17.92 -12.81 -2.97
CA PRO A 273 17.46 -13.44 -1.73
C PRO A 273 15.94 -13.44 -1.55
N GLY A 274 15.19 -12.80 -2.44
CA GLY A 274 13.77 -12.49 -2.25
C GLY A 274 13.57 -11.35 -1.26
N CYS A 275 12.33 -10.88 -1.13
CA CYS A 275 12.00 -9.78 -0.23
C CYS A 275 10.53 -9.76 0.19
N LEU A 276 10.24 -8.93 1.17
CA LEU A 276 8.93 -8.67 1.71
C LEU A 276 8.56 -7.21 1.42
N VAL A 277 7.36 -6.97 0.91
CA VAL A 277 6.80 -5.63 0.71
C VAL A 277 5.47 -5.56 1.47
N LEU A 278 5.43 -4.73 2.50
CA LEU A 278 4.22 -4.50 3.28
C LEU A 278 3.44 -3.32 2.73
N CYS A 279 2.16 -3.56 2.44
CA CYS A 279 1.23 -2.59 1.90
C CYS A 279 0.08 -2.36 2.88
N ARG A 280 -0.27 -1.08 3.07
CA ARG A 280 -1.36 -0.64 3.94
C ARG A 280 -2.74 -1.00 3.36
N PRO A 281 -3.80 -0.93 4.18
CA PRO A 281 -5.17 -1.10 3.71
C PRO A 281 -5.60 -0.05 2.67
N ASP A 282 -4.97 1.14 2.68
CA ASP A 282 -5.11 2.18 1.65
C ASP A 282 -4.09 2.05 0.50
N GLN A 283 -3.48 0.88 0.37
CA GLN A 283 -2.65 0.44 -0.76
C GLN A 283 -1.32 1.21 -0.94
N HIS A 284 -0.82 1.87 0.12
CA HIS A 284 0.49 2.50 0.16
C HIS A 284 1.55 1.59 0.78
N VAL A 285 2.77 1.63 0.25
CA VAL A 285 3.90 0.86 0.74
C VAL A 285 4.32 1.42 2.11
N ALA A 286 4.38 0.57 3.11
CA ALA A 286 4.69 0.96 4.48
C ALA A 286 6.06 0.50 4.96
N TRP A 287 6.49 -0.68 4.52
CA TRP A 287 7.74 -1.30 4.93
C TRP A 287 8.24 -2.24 3.82
N ILE A 288 9.56 -2.36 3.69
CA ILE A 288 10.23 -3.29 2.77
C ILE A 288 11.40 -3.90 3.54
N GLY A 289 11.59 -5.21 3.43
CA GLY A 289 12.72 -5.88 4.08
C GLY A 289 13.01 -7.28 3.55
N SER A 290 14.03 -7.91 4.14
CA SER A 290 14.40 -9.30 3.83
C SER A 290 13.34 -10.28 4.33
N MET A 291 13.24 -11.45 3.69
CA MET A 291 12.45 -12.57 4.22
C MET A 291 12.97 -13.06 5.58
N GLU A 292 14.22 -12.77 5.93
CA GLU A 292 14.80 -13.11 7.23
C GLU A 292 14.39 -12.13 8.35
N ASN A 293 13.92 -10.92 8.01
CA ASN A 293 13.63 -9.83 8.97
C ASN A 293 12.23 -9.95 9.62
N THR A 294 11.81 -11.17 9.98
CA THR A 294 10.48 -11.39 10.58
C THR A 294 10.36 -10.71 11.95
N SER A 295 11.45 -10.57 12.71
CA SER A 295 11.50 -9.86 13.99
C SER A 295 11.30 -8.35 13.86
N GLU A 296 11.82 -7.75 12.79
CA GLU A 296 11.64 -6.33 12.47
C GLU A 296 10.18 -6.07 12.09
N LEU A 297 9.60 -6.95 11.26
CA LEU A 297 8.18 -6.90 10.89
C LEU A 297 7.26 -7.03 12.12
N ASP A 298 7.58 -7.94 13.04
CA ASP A 298 6.87 -8.06 14.32
C ASP A 298 6.96 -6.79 15.17
N SER A 299 8.15 -6.19 15.24
CA SER A 299 8.37 -4.94 15.97
C SER A 299 7.60 -3.77 15.35
N TYR A 300 7.57 -3.70 14.01
CA TYR A 300 6.77 -2.73 13.27
C TYR A 300 5.28 -2.85 13.65
N PHE A 301 4.70 -4.04 13.56
CA PHE A 301 3.29 -4.23 13.93
C PHE A 301 3.03 -4.04 15.41
N SER A 302 3.98 -4.39 16.28
CA SER A 302 3.86 -4.18 17.73
C SER A 302 3.73 -2.68 18.08
N SER A 303 4.36 -1.80 17.29
CA SER A 303 4.21 -0.35 17.47
C SER A 303 2.81 0.17 17.11
N ILE A 304 2.07 -0.57 16.27
CA ILE A 304 0.73 -0.19 15.78
C ILE A 304 -0.37 -0.86 16.61
N PHE A 305 -0.27 -2.16 16.87
CA PHE A 305 -1.33 -2.96 17.52
C PHE A 305 -1.02 -3.35 18.97
N GLY A 306 0.15 -2.95 19.50
CA GLY A 306 0.66 -3.45 20.78
C GLY A 306 1.04 -4.93 20.69
N ARG A 307 1.61 -5.47 21.76
CA ARG A 307 1.71 -6.94 21.93
C ARG A 307 0.57 -7.38 22.84
N SER A 308 -0.25 -8.30 22.37
CA SER A 308 -1.21 -8.98 23.24
C SER A 308 -0.42 -9.73 24.32
N SER A 309 -0.65 -9.37 25.59
CA SER A 309 -0.10 -10.05 26.77
C SER A 309 -0.63 -11.46 26.92
#